data_AF-A0A090V4P5-F1
#
_entry.id   AF-A0A090V4P5-F1
#
_cell.length_a   1.000
_cell.length_b   1.000
_cell.length_c   1.000
_cell.angle_alpha   90.00
_cell.angle_beta   90.00
_cell.angle_gamma   90.00
#
_symmetry.space_group_name_H-M   'P 1'
#
loop_
_entity.id
_entity.type
_entity.pdbx_description
1 polymer ?
#
loop_
_entity_poly.entity_id
_entity_poly.type
_entity_poly.pdbx_seq_one_letter_code
_entity_poly.pdbx_strand_id
1 'polypeptide(L)'
;MSESLNNKELIAVGHEFAKAMSSDTAIIDIAKMMSRLAERLDCTTAALRETVKQRDASEQAERVWETTMMQACGEDGPKSVADKFASLEAKCAALTADNVARAEIIGQLVWQYSSSGIKPVQKSLNPASALLFDALEVLRQPATEAAIVELKAQGVDLFAKEMARTHAQCQAGGFFDRQVVFYEKFQSVATAYAQQLRAGEVQP
;
A
#
# COMPACT_ATOMS: atom_id res chain seq x y z
N MET A 1 0.89 -5.47 -38.18
CA MET A 1 1.75 -4.62 -37.33
C MET A 1 2.56 -3.75 -38.26
N SER A 2 2.12 -2.53 -38.53
CA SER A 2 2.91 -1.55 -39.29
C SER A 2 3.95 -0.95 -38.34
N GLU A 3 5.22 -1.29 -38.54
CA GLU A 3 6.33 -0.62 -37.84
C GLU A 3 6.23 0.90 -38.07
N SER A 4 6.03 1.65 -36.99
CA SER A 4 6.05 3.12 -37.04
C SER A 4 7.49 3.59 -37.20
N LEU A 5 7.89 3.87 -38.45
CA LEU A 5 9.20 4.44 -38.79
C LEU A 5 9.33 5.88 -38.22
N ASN A 6 10.55 6.24 -37.79
CA ASN A 6 10.84 7.45 -37.02
C ASN A 6 10.92 8.69 -37.94
N ASN A 7 10.58 9.89 -37.43
CA ASN A 7 10.66 11.19 -38.11
C ASN A 7 11.96 11.41 -38.91
N LYS A 8 13.09 10.85 -38.44
CA LYS A 8 14.38 10.92 -39.14
C LYS A 8 14.36 10.27 -40.52
N GLU A 9 13.65 9.16 -40.68
CA GLU A 9 13.57 8.44 -41.96
C GLU A 9 12.62 9.15 -42.92
N LEU A 10 11.53 9.74 -42.42
CA LEU A 10 10.64 10.60 -43.21
C LEU A 10 11.41 11.80 -43.78
N ILE A 11 12.21 12.47 -42.94
CA ILE A 11 13.07 13.60 -43.35
C ILE A 11 14.09 13.15 -44.40
N ALA A 12 14.73 11.99 -44.21
CA ALA A 12 15.69 11.44 -45.18
C ALA A 12 15.06 11.19 -46.56
N VAL A 13 13.87 10.57 -46.62
CA VAL A 13 13.16 10.35 -47.89
C VAL A 13 12.66 11.65 -48.51
N GLY A 14 12.26 12.64 -47.70
CA GLY A 14 11.97 13.98 -48.20
C GLY A 14 13.19 14.67 -48.85
N HIS A 15 14.37 14.52 -48.26
CA HIS A 15 15.61 15.03 -48.84
C HIS A 15 16.02 14.30 -50.12
N GLU A 16 15.89 12.98 -50.18
CA GLU A 16 16.13 12.21 -51.41
C GLU A 16 15.17 12.60 -52.52
N PHE A 17 13.90 12.82 -52.20
CA PHE A 17 12.90 13.31 -53.14
C PHE A 17 13.25 14.70 -53.70
N ALA A 18 13.62 15.65 -52.83
CA ALA A 18 14.02 17.00 -53.25
C ALA A 18 15.26 16.98 -54.17
N LYS A 19 16.20 16.06 -53.93
CA LYS A 19 17.38 15.87 -54.77
C LYS A 19 17.05 15.24 -56.13
N ALA A 20 16.09 14.32 -56.18
CA ALA A 20 15.68 13.67 -57.42
C ALA A 20 14.87 14.59 -58.35
N MET A 21 14.24 15.64 -57.82
CA MET A 21 13.56 16.69 -58.58
C MET A 21 14.52 17.65 -59.29
N SER A 22 15.80 17.71 -58.88
CA SER A 22 16.83 18.56 -59.49
C SER A 22 17.78 17.81 -60.44
N SER A 23 17.56 16.50 -60.65
CA SER A 23 18.27 15.64 -61.61
C SER A 23 17.34 15.19 -62.75
N ASP A 24 17.91 14.72 -63.88
CA ASP A 24 17.18 14.08 -65.00
C ASP A 24 16.60 12.70 -64.61
N THR A 25 15.75 12.67 -63.58
CA THR A 25 15.10 11.47 -63.07
C THR A 25 13.82 11.19 -63.87
N ALA A 26 13.60 9.94 -64.28
CA ALA A 26 12.38 9.56 -64.98
C ALA A 26 11.13 9.84 -64.13
N ILE A 27 10.08 10.41 -64.74
CA ILE A 27 8.82 10.80 -64.09
C ILE A 27 8.21 9.67 -63.25
N ILE A 28 8.38 8.42 -63.69
CA ILE A 28 7.87 7.24 -62.98
C ILE A 28 8.54 7.01 -61.62
N ASP A 29 9.81 7.38 -61.46
CA ASP A 29 10.53 7.21 -60.20
C ASP A 29 10.18 8.34 -59.23
N ILE A 30 9.96 9.55 -59.75
CA ILE A 30 9.40 10.68 -58.98
C ILE A 30 8.02 10.28 -58.40
N ALA A 31 7.15 9.68 -59.21
CA ALA A 31 5.84 9.21 -58.74
C ALA A 31 5.94 8.17 -57.60
N LYS A 32 6.86 7.20 -57.71
CA LYS A 32 7.10 6.20 -56.64
C LYS A 32 7.62 6.86 -55.36
N MET A 33 8.51 7.83 -55.45
CA MET A 33 9.01 8.57 -54.29
C MET A 33 7.90 9.40 -53.63
N MET A 34 7.03 10.04 -54.42
CA MET A 34 5.85 10.74 -53.91
C MET A 34 4.89 9.81 -53.19
N SER A 35 4.59 8.62 -53.74
CA SER A 35 3.73 7.63 -53.09
C SER A 35 4.31 7.18 -51.75
N ARG A 36 5.63 6.91 -51.69
CA ARG A 36 6.32 6.54 -50.44
C ARG A 36 6.32 7.66 -49.41
N LEU A 37 6.48 8.91 -49.84
CA LEU A 37 6.42 10.06 -48.94
C LEU A 37 5.01 10.26 -48.38
N ALA A 38 3.98 10.15 -49.23
CA ALA A 38 2.58 10.27 -48.82
C ALA A 38 2.22 9.21 -47.78
N GLU A 39 2.58 7.95 -48.02
CA GLU A 39 2.36 6.85 -47.08
C GLU A 39 3.04 7.10 -45.73
N ARG A 40 4.28 7.63 -45.72
CA ARG A 40 4.99 7.97 -44.48
C ARG A 40 4.35 9.17 -43.76
N LEU A 41 3.87 10.17 -44.48
CA LEU A 41 3.14 11.30 -43.88
C LEU A 41 1.83 10.85 -43.26
N ASP A 42 1.11 9.91 -43.89
CA ASP A 42 -0.13 9.35 -43.35
C ASP A 42 0.15 8.54 -42.08
N CYS A 43 1.19 7.69 -42.09
CA CYS A 43 1.60 6.93 -40.90
C CYS A 43 2.00 7.83 -39.74
N THR A 44 2.80 8.88 -39.99
CA THR A 44 3.21 9.83 -38.95
C THR A 44 2.05 10.66 -38.42
N THR A 45 1.12 11.06 -39.30
CA THR A 45 -0.12 11.76 -38.89
C THR A 45 -1.02 10.88 -38.03
N ALA A 46 -1.16 9.59 -38.38
CA ALA A 46 -1.93 8.63 -37.59
C ALA A 46 -1.28 8.38 -36.22
N ALA A 47 0.04 8.20 -36.18
CA ALA A 47 0.79 8.05 -34.93
C ALA A 47 0.65 9.28 -34.04
N LEU A 48 0.76 10.50 -34.61
CA LEU A 48 0.60 11.73 -33.87
C LEU A 48 -0.80 11.85 -33.26
N ARG A 49 -1.86 11.56 -34.04
CA ARG A 49 -3.25 11.56 -33.54
C ARG A 49 -3.45 10.60 -32.37
N GLU A 50 -2.87 9.40 -32.44
CA GLU A 50 -2.96 8.43 -31.36
C GLU A 50 -2.22 8.90 -30.10
N THR A 51 -1.00 9.45 -30.24
CA THR A 51 -0.27 10.00 -29.07
C THR A 51 -0.98 11.18 -28.43
N VAL A 52 -1.62 12.06 -29.21
CA VAL A 52 -2.45 13.16 -28.71
C VAL A 52 -3.63 12.62 -27.91
N LYS A 53 -4.34 11.62 -28.46
CA LYS A 53 -5.46 10.98 -27.77
C LYS A 53 -5.04 10.34 -26.45
N GLN A 54 -3.90 9.65 -26.42
CA GLN A 54 -3.36 9.04 -25.20
C GLN A 54 -2.98 10.09 -24.15
N ARG A 55 -2.32 11.18 -24.57
CA ARG A 55 -2.00 12.30 -23.69
C ARG A 55 -3.27 12.92 -23.10
N ASP A 56 -4.26 13.23 -23.93
CA ASP A 56 -5.50 13.87 -23.48
C ASP A 56 -6.29 12.96 -22.52
N ALA A 57 -6.29 11.64 -22.77
CA ALA A 57 -6.87 10.66 -21.86
C ALA A 57 -6.12 10.59 -20.52
N SER A 58 -4.79 10.69 -20.52
CA SER A 58 -3.97 10.75 -19.31
C SER A 58 -4.26 12.01 -18.49
N GLU A 59 -4.29 13.18 -19.14
CA GLU A 59 -4.63 14.44 -18.47
C GLU A 59 -6.05 14.43 -17.90
N GLN A 60 -7.01 13.81 -18.60
CA GLN A 60 -8.37 13.65 -18.08
C GLN A 60 -8.39 12.74 -16.85
N ALA A 61 -7.66 11.63 -16.87
CA ALA A 61 -7.55 10.73 -15.72
C ALA A 61 -6.96 11.45 -14.49
N GLU A 62 -5.93 12.29 -14.68
CA GLU A 62 -5.36 13.11 -13.62
C GLU A 62 -6.38 14.11 -13.05
N ARG A 63 -7.09 14.85 -13.90
CA ARG A 63 -8.13 15.79 -13.43
C ARG A 63 -9.26 15.10 -12.66
N VAL A 64 -9.68 13.92 -13.13
CA VAL A 64 -10.70 13.12 -12.44
C VAL A 64 -10.19 12.64 -11.08
N TRP A 65 -8.93 12.17 -11.02
CA TRP A 65 -8.29 11.75 -9.77
C TRP A 65 -8.17 12.91 -8.78
N GLU A 66 -7.68 14.09 -9.21
CA GLU A 66 -7.57 15.29 -8.36
C GLU A 66 -8.93 15.72 -7.80
N THR A 67 -9.95 15.74 -8.66
CA THR A 67 -11.32 16.12 -8.25
C THR A 67 -11.88 15.14 -7.22
N THR A 68 -11.70 13.84 -7.47
CA THR A 68 -12.17 12.77 -6.58
C THR A 68 -11.41 12.82 -5.24
N MET A 69 -10.10 13.08 -5.27
CA MET A 69 -9.28 13.21 -4.07
C MET A 69 -9.68 14.43 -3.24
N MET A 70 -9.96 15.56 -3.88
CA MET A 70 -10.46 16.77 -3.21
C MET A 70 -11.83 16.52 -2.55
N GLN A 71 -12.74 15.81 -3.23
CA GLN A 71 -14.03 15.42 -2.66
C GLN A 71 -13.88 14.46 -1.48
N ALA A 72 -12.99 13.47 -1.58
CA ALA A 72 -12.75 12.49 -0.52
C ALA A 72 -12.10 13.12 0.73
N CYS A 73 -11.22 14.11 0.53
CA CYS A 73 -10.51 14.77 1.62
C CYS A 73 -11.27 15.95 2.23
N GLY A 74 -12.29 16.49 1.55
CA GLY A 74 -13.04 17.68 1.98
C GLY A 74 -12.32 18.99 1.65
N GLU A 75 -12.92 20.14 2.00
CA GLU A 75 -12.41 21.50 1.68
C GLU A 75 -10.96 21.74 2.12
N ASP A 76 -10.52 21.11 3.22
CA ASP A 76 -9.15 21.28 3.74
C ASP A 76 -8.15 20.22 3.25
N GLY A 77 -8.55 19.34 2.33
CA GLY A 77 -7.65 18.34 1.74
C GLY A 77 -7.03 17.38 2.76
N PRO A 78 -5.77 16.93 2.55
CA PRO A 78 -5.09 16.00 3.45
C PRO A 78 -5.00 16.46 4.91
N LYS A 79 -5.10 17.77 5.16
CA LYS A 79 -5.13 18.34 6.51
C LYS A 79 -6.36 17.88 7.29
N SER A 80 -7.55 17.89 6.67
CA SER A 80 -8.79 17.39 7.32
C SER A 80 -8.66 15.93 7.74
N VAL A 81 -8.04 15.12 6.88
CA VAL A 81 -7.79 13.70 7.13
C VAL A 81 -6.81 13.54 8.30
N ALA A 82 -5.71 14.28 8.30
CA ALA A 82 -4.74 14.29 9.41
C ALA A 82 -5.39 14.74 10.73
N ASP A 83 -6.23 15.78 10.71
CA ASP A 83 -6.94 16.26 11.90
C ASP A 83 -7.94 15.22 12.43
N LYS A 84 -8.63 14.50 11.53
CA LYS A 84 -9.49 13.36 11.91
C LYS A 84 -8.68 12.21 12.52
N PHE A 85 -7.52 11.89 11.96
CA PHE A 85 -6.62 10.89 12.54
C PHE A 85 -6.14 11.31 13.94
N ALA A 86 -5.67 12.55 14.10
CA ALA A 86 -5.27 13.07 15.40
C ALA A 86 -6.43 13.05 16.41
N SER A 87 -7.65 13.40 15.97
CA SER A 87 -8.86 13.30 16.80
C SER A 87 -9.18 11.86 17.21
N LEU A 88 -9.02 10.90 16.30
CA LEU A 88 -9.22 9.47 16.58
C LEU A 88 -8.15 8.92 17.52
N GLU A 89 -6.88 9.26 17.31
CA GLU A 89 -5.79 8.89 18.21
C GLU A 89 -6.02 9.43 19.62
N ALA A 90 -6.43 10.69 19.75
CA ALA A 90 -6.78 11.29 21.03
C ALA A 90 -7.95 10.55 21.71
N LYS A 91 -8.98 10.16 20.96
CA LYS A 91 -10.11 9.36 21.48
C LYS A 91 -9.67 7.97 21.93
N CYS A 92 -8.80 7.30 21.17
CA CYS A 92 -8.26 5.99 21.54
C CYS A 92 -7.43 6.06 22.82
N ALA A 93 -6.58 7.09 22.96
CA ALA A 93 -5.81 7.33 24.17
C ALA A 93 -6.72 7.59 25.38
N ALA A 94 -7.77 8.41 25.20
CA ALA A 94 -8.75 8.67 26.25
C ALA A 94 -9.52 7.41 26.69
N LEU A 95 -9.99 6.59 25.73
CA LEU A 95 -10.67 5.32 26.02
C LEU A 95 -9.75 4.32 26.71
N THR A 96 -8.47 4.28 26.32
CA THR A 96 -7.47 3.42 26.98
C THR A 96 -7.26 3.84 28.43
N ALA A 97 -7.11 5.15 28.69
CA ALA A 97 -6.95 5.67 30.05
C ALA A 97 -8.20 5.38 30.93
N ASP A 98 -9.40 5.59 30.40
CA ASP A 98 -10.66 5.29 31.10
C ASP A 98 -10.80 3.79 31.39
N ASN A 99 -10.46 2.93 30.42
CA ASN A 99 -10.50 1.47 30.63
C ASN A 99 -9.49 1.00 31.67
N VAL A 100 -8.28 1.57 31.71
CA VAL A 100 -7.28 1.26 32.75
C VAL A 100 -7.80 1.68 34.13
N ALA A 101 -8.35 2.90 34.26
CA ALA A 101 -8.90 3.37 35.53
C ALA A 101 -10.08 2.50 36.00
N ARG A 102 -10.97 2.11 35.09
CA ARG A 102 -12.08 1.19 35.40
C ARG A 102 -11.56 -0.19 35.83
N ALA A 103 -10.57 -0.74 35.12
CA ALA A 103 -9.98 -2.04 35.47
C ALA A 103 -9.34 -2.01 36.87
N GLU A 104 -8.68 -0.91 37.25
CA GLU A 104 -8.12 -0.73 38.59
C GLU A 104 -9.21 -0.73 39.67
N ILE A 105 -10.27 0.04 39.48
CA ILE A 105 -11.41 0.09 40.42
C ILE A 105 -12.07 -1.29 40.54
N ILE A 106 -12.30 -1.98 39.42
CA ILE A 106 -12.88 -3.34 39.42
C ILE A 106 -11.95 -4.30 40.18
N GLY A 107 -10.63 -4.22 39.96
CA GLY A 107 -9.64 -5.02 40.70
C GLY A 107 -9.69 -4.80 42.21
N GLN A 108 -9.78 -3.54 42.65
CA GLN A 108 -9.92 -3.20 44.07
C GLN A 108 -11.20 -3.76 44.68
N LEU A 109 -12.34 -3.63 43.97
CA LEU A 109 -13.61 -4.20 44.41
C LEU A 109 -13.54 -5.72 44.52
N VAL A 110 -13.00 -6.39 43.50
CA VAL A 110 -12.81 -7.85 43.51
C VAL A 110 -12.03 -8.30 44.73
N TRP A 111 -10.94 -7.59 45.05
CA TRP A 111 -10.14 -7.87 46.24
C TRP A 111 -10.95 -7.69 47.54
N GLN A 112 -11.68 -6.58 47.69
CA GLN A 112 -12.49 -6.31 48.88
C GLN A 112 -13.57 -7.39 49.11
N TYR A 113 -14.33 -7.73 48.08
CA TYR A 113 -15.36 -8.77 48.16
C TYR A 113 -14.75 -10.14 48.51
N SER A 114 -13.63 -10.49 47.88
CA SER A 114 -12.92 -11.76 48.16
C SER A 114 -12.40 -11.82 49.60
N SER A 115 -11.83 -10.71 50.10
CA SER A 115 -11.34 -10.61 51.49
C SER A 115 -12.47 -10.70 52.53
N SER A 116 -13.69 -10.34 52.13
CA SER A 116 -14.91 -10.46 52.94
C SER A 116 -15.52 -11.87 52.90
N GLY A 117 -14.87 -12.83 52.25
CA GLY A 117 -15.31 -14.22 52.15
C GLY A 117 -16.36 -14.50 51.06
N ILE A 118 -16.68 -13.50 50.23
CA ILE A 118 -17.61 -13.68 49.12
C ILE A 118 -16.87 -14.36 47.97
N LYS A 119 -17.42 -15.48 47.48
CA LYS A 119 -16.84 -16.25 46.37
C LYS A 119 -17.52 -15.90 45.04
N PRO A 120 -16.77 -15.85 43.93
CA PRO A 120 -17.35 -15.68 42.61
C PRO A 120 -18.11 -16.94 42.23
N VAL A 121 -19.40 -16.81 41.93
CA VAL A 121 -20.24 -17.94 41.52
C VAL A 121 -21.13 -17.48 40.37
N GLN A 122 -20.94 -18.09 39.21
CA GLN A 122 -21.75 -17.82 38.02
C GLN A 122 -23.23 -18.09 38.29
N LYS A 123 -24.11 -17.18 37.87
CA LYS A 123 -25.57 -17.30 38.07
C LYS A 123 -26.00 -17.52 39.53
N SER A 124 -25.22 -17.01 40.49
CA SER A 124 -25.60 -17.05 41.90
C SER A 124 -26.87 -16.24 42.16
N LEU A 125 -27.73 -16.73 43.05
CA LEU A 125 -28.83 -15.92 43.60
C LEU A 125 -28.33 -14.79 44.51
N ASN A 126 -27.09 -14.91 45.02
CA ASN A 126 -26.44 -13.81 45.72
C ASN A 126 -25.86 -12.83 44.68
N PRO A 127 -26.34 -11.57 44.63
CA PRO A 127 -25.91 -10.59 43.64
C PRO A 127 -24.42 -10.26 43.74
N ALA A 128 -23.84 -10.26 44.95
CA ALA A 128 -22.41 -9.98 45.13
C ALA A 128 -21.53 -11.10 44.56
N SER A 129 -21.94 -12.36 44.72
CA SER A 129 -21.22 -13.51 44.13
C SER A 129 -21.32 -13.56 42.62
N ALA A 130 -22.49 -13.20 42.05
CA ALA A 130 -22.68 -13.13 40.61
C ALA A 130 -21.86 -11.98 40.00
N LEU A 131 -21.92 -10.78 40.60
CA LEU A 131 -21.15 -9.63 40.15
C LEU A 131 -19.63 -9.86 40.25
N LEU A 132 -19.17 -10.54 41.31
CA LEU A 132 -17.75 -10.88 41.47
C LEU A 132 -17.26 -11.85 40.38
N PHE A 133 -18.12 -12.76 39.92
CA PHE A 133 -17.83 -13.64 38.78
C PHE A 133 -17.70 -12.82 37.49
N ASP A 134 -18.67 -11.95 37.18
CA ASP A 134 -18.64 -11.13 35.97
C ASP A 134 -17.44 -10.16 35.95
N ALA A 135 -17.11 -9.56 37.10
CA ALA A 135 -15.95 -8.68 37.27
C ALA A 135 -14.62 -9.41 37.02
N LEU A 136 -14.48 -10.64 37.54
CA LEU A 136 -13.31 -11.46 37.28
C LEU A 136 -13.20 -11.86 35.81
N GLU A 137 -14.32 -12.17 35.14
CA GLU A 137 -14.30 -12.45 33.70
C GLU A 137 -13.83 -11.23 32.88
N VAL A 138 -14.27 -10.02 33.24
CA VAL A 138 -13.78 -8.78 32.60
C VAL A 138 -12.29 -8.56 32.86
N LEU A 139 -11.81 -8.76 34.09
CA LEU A 139 -10.40 -8.63 34.44
C LEU A 139 -9.51 -9.74 33.86
N ARG A 140 -10.09 -10.90 33.54
CA ARG A 140 -9.41 -12.03 32.88
C ARG A 140 -9.14 -11.75 31.40
N GLN A 141 -9.62 -10.63 30.86
CA GLN A 141 -9.32 -10.15 29.52
C GLN A 141 -8.15 -9.12 29.44
N PRO A 142 -7.01 -9.21 30.17
CA PRO A 142 -5.96 -8.19 30.04
C PRO A 142 -5.06 -8.41 28.83
N ALA A 143 -5.45 -9.28 27.89
CA ALA A 143 -5.09 -9.15 26.51
C ALA A 143 -6.21 -9.77 25.69
N THR A 144 -6.94 -8.94 24.94
CA THR A 144 -7.74 -9.45 23.82
C THR A 144 -6.82 -10.38 23.03
N GLU A 145 -7.26 -11.58 22.68
CA GLU A 145 -6.44 -12.52 21.91
C GLU A 145 -5.86 -11.84 20.66
N ALA A 146 -6.63 -10.94 20.06
CA ALA A 146 -6.21 -10.01 19.01
C ALA A 146 -5.02 -9.10 19.38
N ALA A 147 -4.95 -8.59 20.61
CA ALA A 147 -3.83 -7.78 21.10
C ALA A 147 -2.56 -8.62 21.31
N ILE A 148 -2.69 -9.87 21.80
CA ILE A 148 -1.55 -10.80 21.88
C ILE A 148 -1.05 -11.13 20.48
N VAL A 149 -1.97 -11.45 19.57
CA VAL A 149 -1.68 -11.76 18.16
C VAL A 149 -0.99 -10.58 17.49
N GLU A 150 -1.47 -9.36 17.68
CA GLU A 150 -0.86 -8.16 17.11
C GLU A 150 0.52 -7.86 17.71
N LEU A 151 0.71 -8.01 19.02
CA LEU A 151 2.03 -7.88 19.67
C LEU A 151 3.03 -8.90 19.10
N LYS A 152 2.60 -10.15 18.90
CA LYS A 152 3.41 -11.20 18.28
C LYS A 152 3.74 -10.83 16.82
N ALA A 153 2.76 -10.37 16.04
CA ALA A 153 2.97 -9.95 14.66
C ALA A 153 3.95 -8.77 14.57
N GLN A 154 3.88 -7.79 15.47
CA GLN A 154 4.83 -6.67 15.54
C GLN A 154 6.25 -7.12 15.88
N GLY A 155 6.41 -8.09 16.79
CA GLY A 155 7.70 -8.70 17.09
C GLY A 155 8.33 -9.37 15.85
N VAL A 156 7.52 -10.05 15.05
CA VAL A 156 7.94 -10.67 13.78
C VAL A 156 8.28 -9.60 12.73
N ASP A 157 7.55 -8.49 12.66
CA ASP A 157 7.85 -7.37 11.77
C ASP A 157 9.18 -6.68 12.13
N LEU A 158 9.48 -6.53 13.43
CA LEU A 158 10.79 -6.03 13.89
C LEU A 158 11.92 -6.98 13.49
N PHE A 159 11.70 -8.30 13.60
CA PHE A 159 12.66 -9.29 13.12
C PHE A 159 12.87 -9.18 11.60
N ALA A 160 11.80 -9.03 10.81
CA ALA A 160 11.91 -8.85 9.36
C ALA A 160 12.72 -7.60 8.98
N LYS A 161 12.55 -6.50 9.70
CA LYS A 161 13.34 -5.26 9.52
C LYS A 161 14.82 -5.48 9.82
N GLU A 162 15.15 -6.24 10.85
CA GLU A 162 16.53 -6.56 11.20
C GLU A 162 17.18 -7.48 10.14
N MET A 163 16.42 -8.41 9.57
CA MET A 163 16.87 -9.24 8.45
C MET A 163 17.12 -8.39 7.20
N ALA A 164 16.26 -7.41 6.90
CA ALA A 164 16.47 -6.47 5.81
C ALA A 164 17.73 -5.61 6.01
N ARG A 165 17.97 -5.15 7.25
CA ARG A 165 19.18 -4.41 7.63
C ARG A 165 20.44 -5.25 7.40
N THR A 166 20.41 -6.51 7.83
CA THR A 166 21.54 -7.44 7.66
C THR A 166 21.77 -7.78 6.19
N HIS A 167 20.70 -7.98 5.42
CA HIS A 167 20.77 -8.19 3.98
C HIS A 167 21.48 -7.02 3.27
N ALA A 168 21.08 -5.78 3.58
CA ALA A 168 21.72 -4.59 3.02
C ALA A 168 23.21 -4.48 3.39
N GLN A 169 23.59 -4.86 4.61
CA GLN A 169 24.99 -4.90 5.04
C GLN A 169 25.81 -5.96 4.30
N CYS A 170 25.26 -7.16 4.11
CA CYS A 170 25.92 -8.23 3.35
C CYS A 170 26.11 -7.85 1.88
N GLN A 171 25.11 -7.21 1.25
CA GLN A 171 25.22 -6.69 -0.11
C GLN A 171 26.31 -5.61 -0.23
N ALA A 172 26.33 -4.65 0.70
CA ALA A 172 27.35 -3.60 0.72
C ALA A 172 28.78 -4.14 0.97
N GLY A 173 28.91 -5.24 1.71
CA GLY A 173 30.18 -5.91 2.00
C GLY A 173 30.71 -6.84 0.90
N GLY A 174 30.01 -6.98 -0.23
CA GLY A 174 30.44 -7.83 -1.34
C GLY A 174 30.32 -9.34 -1.11
N PHE A 175 29.48 -9.78 -0.17
CA PHE A 175 29.18 -11.20 0.03
C PHE A 175 28.28 -11.71 -1.10
N PHE A 176 28.66 -12.82 -1.78
CA PHE A 176 27.91 -13.34 -2.94
C PHE A 176 27.00 -14.55 -2.63
N ASP A 177 25.85 -14.48 -3.30
CA ASP A 177 24.76 -15.41 -3.54
C ASP A 177 24.08 -16.09 -2.34
N ARG A 178 24.72 -17.04 -1.64
CA ARG A 178 23.93 -17.93 -0.76
C ARG A 178 23.49 -17.29 0.56
N GLN A 179 24.32 -16.42 1.14
CA GLN A 179 23.97 -15.73 2.40
C GLN A 179 23.01 -14.56 2.15
N VAL A 180 23.20 -13.81 1.06
CA VAL A 180 22.33 -12.66 0.72
C VAL A 180 20.90 -13.11 0.41
N VAL A 181 20.74 -14.17 -0.39
CA VAL A 181 19.44 -14.79 -0.71
C VAL A 181 18.76 -15.37 0.54
N PHE A 182 19.53 -15.82 1.53
CA PHE A 182 18.99 -16.34 2.78
C PHE A 182 18.29 -15.23 3.58
N TYR A 183 18.94 -14.07 3.79
CA TYR A 183 18.32 -12.98 4.57
C TYR A 183 17.06 -12.43 3.91
N GLU A 184 17.03 -12.33 2.57
CA GLU A 184 15.84 -11.93 1.81
C GLU A 184 14.69 -12.93 1.95
N LYS A 185 15.00 -14.23 1.86
CA LYS A 185 14.01 -15.29 2.06
C LYS A 185 13.46 -15.31 3.49
N PHE A 186 14.29 -15.06 4.50
CA PHE A 186 13.82 -15.00 5.88
C PHE A 186 13.00 -13.74 6.18
N GLN A 187 13.36 -12.59 5.58
CA GLN A 187 12.54 -11.40 5.64
C GLN A 187 11.15 -11.67 5.05
N SER A 188 11.08 -12.21 3.83
CA SER A 188 9.79 -12.50 3.18
C SER A 188 8.93 -13.50 3.95
N VAL A 189 9.55 -14.56 4.50
CA VAL A 189 8.85 -15.53 5.36
C VAL A 189 8.35 -14.88 6.65
N ALA A 190 9.16 -14.04 7.30
CA ALA A 190 8.75 -13.33 8.52
C ALA A 190 7.58 -12.37 8.24
N THR A 191 7.64 -11.59 7.17
CA THR A 191 6.54 -10.70 6.77
C THR A 191 5.27 -11.47 6.46
N ALA A 192 5.36 -12.60 5.75
CA ALA A 192 4.21 -13.46 5.50
C ALA A 192 3.63 -14.06 6.79
N TYR A 193 4.49 -14.49 7.72
CA TYR A 193 4.05 -15.03 9.01
C TYR A 193 3.36 -13.98 9.88
N ALA A 194 3.85 -12.73 9.90
CA ALA A 194 3.17 -11.63 10.60
C ALA A 194 1.78 -11.34 10.01
N GLN A 195 1.61 -11.46 8.68
CA GLN A 195 0.30 -11.34 8.03
C GLN A 195 -0.62 -12.51 8.39
N GLN A 196 -0.09 -13.73 8.40
CA GLN A 196 -0.84 -14.94 8.78
C GLN A 196 -1.33 -14.88 10.23
N LEU A 197 -0.50 -14.38 11.15
CA LEU A 197 -0.91 -14.13 12.54
C LEU A 197 -2.10 -13.17 12.60
N ARG A 198 -2.03 -12.03 11.90
CA ARG A 198 -3.12 -11.04 11.84
C ARG A 198 -4.39 -11.57 11.17
N ALA A 199 -4.25 -12.47 10.21
CA ALA A 199 -5.35 -13.13 9.53
C ALA A 199 -5.97 -14.30 10.34
N GLY A 200 -5.36 -14.68 11.47
CA GLY A 200 -5.80 -15.83 12.27
C GLY A 200 -5.56 -17.18 11.60
N GLU A 201 -4.70 -17.24 10.59
CA GLU A 201 -4.39 -18.45 9.80
C GLU A 201 -3.41 -19.37 10.54
N VAL A 202 -2.72 -18.85 11.57
CA VAL A 202 -1.75 -19.58 12.37
C VAL A 202 -2.03 -19.34 13.84
N GLN A 203 -2.01 -20.41 14.65
CA GLN A 203 -2.20 -20.30 16.09
C GLN A 203 -1.02 -19.58 16.75
N PRO A 204 -1.29 -18.74 17.77
CA PRO A 204 -0.30 -17.92 18.44
C PRO A 204 0.70 -18.72 19.29
#